data_AF-A0AAJ7Q236-F1
#
_entry.id   AF-A0AAJ7Q236-F1
#
_cell.length_a   1.000
_cell.length_b   1.000
_cell.length_c   1.000
_cell.angle_alpha   90.00
_cell.angle_beta   90.00
_cell.angle_gamma   90.00
#
_symmetry.space_group_name_H-M   'P 1'
#
loop_
_entity.id
_entity.type
_entity.pdbx_description
1 polymer ?
#
loop_
_entity_poly.entity_id
_entity_poly.type
_entity_poly.pdbx_seq_one_letter_code
_entity_poly.pdbx_strand_id
1 'polypeptide(L)'
;MSSVSVSSQEGRSMSRMSLSRSPVSPMTAQGIPSPAQLTKANAPVHIDVGGHMYTSSLATLTKYPESRISRLFNGTEPIVLDSLKQHYFID
;
A
#
# COMPACT_ATOMS: atom_id res chain seq x y z
N MET A 1 -37.60 18.94 -39.21
CA MET A 1 -36.75 17.72 -39.12
C MET A 1 -35.60 17.95 -40.09
N SER A 2 -34.34 18.10 -39.71
CA SER A 2 -33.62 17.77 -38.48
C SER A 2 -32.33 18.59 -38.44
N SER A 3 -31.96 19.05 -37.24
CA SER A 3 -30.70 19.75 -36.98
C SER A 3 -29.57 18.71 -36.91
N VAL A 4 -28.47 18.94 -37.62
CA VAL A 4 -27.25 18.14 -37.51
C VAL A 4 -26.23 18.92 -36.70
N SER A 5 -26.05 18.51 -35.45
CA SER A 5 -24.94 18.92 -34.60
C SER A 5 -24.01 17.72 -34.44
N VAL A 6 -22.81 17.80 -35.01
CA VAL A 6 -21.77 16.77 -34.85
C VAL A 6 -21.01 17.07 -33.56
N SER A 7 -21.19 16.24 -32.54
CA SER A 7 -20.39 16.28 -31.30
C SER A 7 -19.31 15.21 -31.34
N SER A 8 -18.08 15.62 -31.66
CA SER A 8 -16.88 14.87 -31.32
C SER A 8 -16.64 14.97 -29.83
N GLN A 9 -16.64 13.84 -29.12
CA GLN A 9 -16.10 13.78 -27.76
C GLN A 9 -15.43 12.42 -27.55
N GLU A 10 -14.16 12.36 -27.98
CA GLU A 10 -13.24 11.31 -27.56
C GLU A 10 -12.79 11.61 -26.13
N GLY A 11 -13.58 11.13 -25.17
CA GLY A 11 -13.28 11.21 -23.75
C GLY A 11 -12.79 9.86 -23.23
N ARG A 12 -11.58 9.43 -23.61
CA ARG A 12 -10.92 8.29 -22.95
C ARG A 12 -10.52 8.72 -21.54
N SER A 13 -11.44 8.52 -20.59
CA SER A 13 -11.20 8.61 -19.15
C SER A 13 -10.27 7.46 -18.72
N MET A 14 -8.97 7.64 -18.93
CA MET A 14 -7.97 6.89 -18.18
C MET A 14 -7.93 7.49 -16.78
N SER A 15 -8.76 6.95 -15.88
CA SER A 15 -8.68 7.24 -14.45
C SER A 15 -7.22 7.14 -14.02
N ARG A 16 -6.68 8.27 -13.55
CA ARG A 16 -5.31 8.44 -13.08
C ARG A 16 -4.92 7.22 -12.26
N MET A 17 -3.97 6.44 -12.76
CA MET A 17 -3.26 5.45 -11.94
C MET A 17 -2.82 6.21 -10.68
N SER A 18 -3.40 5.89 -9.54
CA SER A 18 -2.99 6.45 -8.26
C SER A 18 -1.59 5.92 -8.00
N LEU A 19 -0.60 6.62 -8.57
CA LEU A 19 0.77 6.53 -8.13
C LEU A 19 0.70 6.69 -6.62
N SER A 20 0.95 5.60 -5.90
CA SER A 20 0.91 5.57 -4.45
C SER A 20 1.96 6.56 -3.98
N ARG A 21 1.53 7.80 -3.78
CA ARG A 21 2.35 8.83 -3.17
C ARG A 21 2.71 8.27 -1.81
N SER A 22 4.00 8.05 -1.60
CA SER A 22 4.53 7.83 -0.26
C SER A 22 3.94 8.91 0.64
N PRO A 23 3.41 8.58 1.82
CA PRO A 23 2.78 9.57 2.68
C PRO A 23 3.80 10.67 2.95
N VAL A 24 3.46 11.90 2.56
CA VAL A 24 4.27 13.07 2.87
C VAL A 24 4.16 13.26 4.38
N SER A 25 5.27 13.34 5.10
CA SER A 25 5.23 13.62 6.54
C SER A 25 4.46 14.92 6.77
N PRO A 26 3.53 14.97 7.74
CA PRO A 26 2.87 16.22 8.07
C PRO A 26 3.95 17.24 8.49
N MET A 27 3.85 18.48 8.00
CA MET A 27 4.77 19.54 8.41
C MET A 27 4.11 20.36 9.52
N THR A 28 4.86 20.67 10.57
CA THR A 28 4.44 21.65 11.57
C THR A 28 4.41 23.05 10.96
N ALA A 29 3.68 23.98 11.59
CA ALA A 29 3.62 25.38 11.18
C ALA A 29 5.01 26.08 11.11
N GLN A 30 6.03 25.50 11.72
CA GLN A 30 7.41 26.00 11.76
C GLN A 30 8.31 25.36 10.68
N GLY A 31 7.76 24.60 9.74
CA GLY A 31 8.52 23.93 8.68
C GLY A 31 9.31 22.69 9.15
N ILE A 32 9.16 22.29 10.41
CA ILE A 32 9.77 21.07 10.95
C ILE A 32 8.84 19.89 10.62
N PRO A 33 9.33 18.79 10.03
CA PRO A 33 8.54 17.58 9.85
C PRO A 33 8.02 17.07 11.20
N SER A 34 6.73 16.83 11.33
CA SER A 34 6.21 16.14 12.51
C SER A 34 6.52 14.64 12.41
N PRO A 35 6.72 13.94 13.55
CA PRO A 35 6.77 12.49 13.56
C PRO A 35 5.55 11.89 12.84
N ALA A 36 5.77 10.79 12.11
CA ALA A 36 4.67 10.07 11.49
C ALA A 36 3.76 9.51 12.60
N GLN A 37 2.45 9.70 12.46
CA GLN A 37 1.50 9.08 13.37
C GLN A 37 1.51 7.57 13.15
N LEU A 38 1.86 6.80 14.19
CA LEU A 38 1.88 5.35 14.10
C LEU A 38 0.45 4.79 14.12
N THR A 39 0.12 4.00 13.12
CA THR A 39 -1.16 3.33 12.93
C THR A 39 -0.91 1.88 12.54
N LYS A 40 -1.92 1.02 12.64
CA LYS A 40 -1.80 -0.37 12.16
C LYS A 40 -1.38 -0.44 10.68
N ALA A 41 -1.86 0.49 9.84
CA ALA A 41 -1.62 0.45 8.40
C ALA A 41 -0.18 0.81 8.02
N ASN A 42 0.48 1.70 8.77
CA ASN A 42 1.84 2.17 8.48
C ASN A 42 2.90 1.67 9.47
N ALA A 43 2.51 0.90 10.49
CA ALA A 43 3.45 0.27 11.40
C ALA A 43 4.42 -0.64 10.64
N PRO A 44 5.72 -0.66 11.02
CA PRO A 44 6.71 -1.54 10.41
C PRO A 44 6.32 -3.00 10.53
N VAL A 45 6.50 -3.74 9.44
CA VAL A 45 6.37 -5.20 9.39
C VAL A 45 7.68 -5.75 8.88
N HIS A 46 8.34 -6.57 9.70
CA HIS A 46 9.60 -7.22 9.35
C HIS A 46 9.32 -8.62 8.79
N ILE A 47 9.93 -8.92 7.65
CA ILE A 47 9.71 -10.17 6.90
C ILE A 47 11.07 -10.72 6.48
N ASP A 48 11.35 -11.95 6.85
CA ASP A 48 12.49 -12.72 6.35
C ASP A 48 12.02 -13.52 5.12
N VAL A 49 12.62 -13.22 3.96
CA VAL A 49 12.32 -13.87 2.68
C VAL A 49 13.57 -14.63 2.23
N GLY A 50 13.59 -15.95 2.43
CA GLY A 50 14.72 -16.81 2.08
C GLY A 50 16.08 -16.33 2.63
N GLY A 51 16.10 -15.73 3.83
CA GLY A 51 17.30 -15.18 4.48
C GLY A 51 17.52 -13.68 4.30
N HIS A 52 16.65 -12.99 3.54
CA HIS A 52 16.73 -11.54 3.32
C HIS A 52 15.66 -10.82 4.14
N MET A 53 16.09 -9.89 5.00
CA MET A 53 15.19 -9.08 5.81
C MET A 53 14.64 -7.89 5.03
N TYR A 54 13.32 -7.87 4.86
CA TYR A 54 12.57 -6.74 4.33
C TYR A 54 11.78 -6.05 5.44
N THR A 55 11.59 -4.74 5.32
CA THR A 55 10.67 -3.97 6.17
C THR A 55 9.63 -3.29 5.29
N SER A 56 8.37 -3.52 5.59
CA SER A 56 7.23 -2.94 4.87
C SER A 56 6.15 -2.47 5.85
N SER A 57 4.91 -2.32 5.38
CA SER A 57 3.74 -1.97 6.18
C SER A 57 2.52 -2.75 5.73
N LEU A 58 1.51 -2.89 6.60
CA LEU A 58 0.26 -3.57 6.22
C LEU A 58 -0.40 -2.91 5.01
N ALA A 59 -0.40 -1.58 4.91
CA ALA A 59 -0.94 -0.88 3.73
C ALA A 59 -0.28 -1.30 2.41
N THR A 60 1.01 -1.61 2.44
CA THR A 60 1.74 -2.08 1.25
C THR A 60 1.44 -3.55 0.97
N LEU A 61 1.49 -4.38 2.00
CA LEU A 61 1.33 -5.83 1.89
C LEU A 61 -0.09 -6.25 1.51
N THR A 62 -1.10 -5.45 1.88
CA THR A 62 -2.51 -5.70 1.56
C THR A 62 -3.05 -4.84 0.42
N LYS A 63 -2.17 -4.13 -0.32
CA LYS A 63 -2.57 -3.25 -1.43
C LYS A 63 -3.35 -3.97 -2.53
N TYR A 64 -3.01 -5.23 -2.79
CA TYR A 64 -3.67 -6.07 -3.80
C TYR A 64 -4.39 -7.24 -3.09
N PRO A 65 -5.70 -7.13 -2.79
CA PRO A 65 -6.40 -8.06 -1.92
C PRO A 65 -6.43 -9.50 -2.44
N GLU A 66 -6.44 -9.67 -3.76
CA GLU A 66 -6.42 -10.99 -4.43
C GLU A 66 -5.04 -11.67 -4.42
N SER A 67 -3.99 -10.95 -4.02
CA SER A 67 -2.64 -11.51 -3.97
C SER A 67 -2.46 -12.43 -2.76
N ARG A 68 -1.62 -13.45 -2.93
CA ARG A 68 -1.25 -14.35 -1.84
C ARG A 68 -0.63 -13.59 -0.66
N ILE A 69 0.24 -12.61 -0.94
CA ILE A 69 0.86 -11.78 0.11
C ILE A 69 -0.19 -11.02 0.93
N SER A 70 -1.24 -10.49 0.29
CA SER A 70 -2.32 -9.85 1.04
C SER A 70 -3.07 -10.82 1.94
N ARG A 71 -3.36 -12.05 1.45
CA ARG A 71 -4.06 -13.06 2.25
C ARG A 71 -3.29 -13.48 3.50
N LEU A 72 -1.96 -13.57 3.40
CA LEU A 72 -1.10 -13.83 4.55
C LEU A 72 -1.17 -12.72 5.61
N PHE A 73 -1.18 -11.45 5.18
CA PHE A 73 -1.12 -10.30 6.08
C PHE A 73 -2.47 -9.68 6.46
N ASN A 74 -3.56 -10.12 5.84
CA ASN A 74 -4.93 -9.76 6.21
C ASN A 74 -5.61 -10.82 7.12
N GLY A 75 -4.95 -11.94 7.37
CA GLY A 75 -5.42 -13.02 8.26
C GLY A 75 -6.26 -14.09 7.57
N THR A 76 -6.36 -14.08 6.24
CA THR A 76 -7.07 -15.12 5.48
C THR A 76 -6.25 -16.40 5.38
N GLU A 77 -4.94 -16.29 5.22
CA GLU A 77 -4.00 -17.41 5.21
C GLU A 77 -3.06 -17.34 6.43
N PRO A 78 -2.69 -18.48 7.03
CA PRO A 78 -1.71 -18.50 8.10
C PRO A 78 -0.32 -18.15 7.55
N ILE A 79 0.48 -17.44 8.35
CA ILE A 79 1.87 -17.11 8.06
C ILE A 79 2.74 -17.49 9.26
N VAL A 80 3.97 -17.92 9.00
CA VAL A 80 4.93 -18.29 10.04
C VAL A 80 5.47 -17.02 10.71
N LEU A 81 5.50 -17.03 12.03
CA LEU A 81 6.16 -16.00 12.85
C LEU A 81 7.34 -16.67 13.58
N ASP A 82 8.54 -16.13 13.39
CA ASP A 82 9.67 -16.44 14.27
C ASP A 82 9.44 -15.73 15.60
N SER A 83 9.12 -16.51 16.63
CA SER A 83 8.83 -15.99 17.98
C SER A 83 10.08 -15.50 18.72
N LEU A 84 11.28 -15.89 18.31
CA LEU A 84 12.53 -15.41 18.90
C LEU A 84 12.90 -14.04 18.31
N LYS A 85 12.88 -13.93 16.98
CA LYS A 85 13.29 -12.72 16.26
C LYS A 85 12.15 -11.73 16.04
N GLN A 86 10.90 -12.11 16.34
CA GLN A 86 9.70 -11.30 16.19
C GLN A 86 9.51 -10.77 14.75
N HIS A 87 9.74 -11.64 13.76
CA HIS A 87 9.49 -11.34 12.34
C HIS A 87 8.66 -12.44 11.68
N TYR A 88 8.04 -12.12 10.54
CA TYR A 88 7.38 -13.12 9.71
C TYR A 88 8.38 -13.79 8.77
N PHE A 89 8.12 -15.03 8.37
CA PHE A 89 8.96 -15.79 7.45
C PHE A 89 8.19 -16.21 6.18
N ILE A 90 8.86 -16.10 5.03
CA ILE A 90 8.38 -16.55 3.71
C ILE A 90 9.53 -17.31 3.00
N ASP A 91 9.23 -18.52 2.53
CA ASP A 91 10.10 -19.33 1.65
C ASP A 91 9.67 -19.17 0.18
#